data_AF-M0NQZ3-F1
#
_entry.id   AF-M0NQZ3-F1
#
_cell.length_a   1.000
_cell.length_b   1.000
_cell.length_c   1.000
_cell.angle_alpha   90.00
_cell.angle_beta   90.00
_cell.angle_gamma   90.00
#
_symmetry.space_group_name_H-M   'P 1'
#
loop_
_entity.id
_entity.type
_entity.pdbx_description
1 polymer ?
#
loop_
_entity_poly.entity_id
_entity_poly.type
_entity_poly.pdbx_seq_one_letter_code
_entity_poly.pdbx_strand_id
1 'polypeptide(L)'
;MDIDEDTIDLRSDTVTTPSEAMRDAARDAEVGDDVYRDDPTVNELERRAADAVGTEAALYVPSGTMANQIAVHVHTEPGQELLLERESHIYRWELAGAAKLSGAQTRTIDAGERCVPTPEAVREGLVEEDLHRPGTGLLSLENTHNYRGGTAIPVDRIAAAADAARDADVPVHLDGARLFNAAVAL
;
A
#
# COMPACT_ATOMS: atom_id res chain seq x y z
N MET A 1 -7.72 -1.62 -28.56
CA MET A 1 -9.16 -1.95 -28.58
C MET A 1 -9.84 -0.65 -28.24
N ASP A 2 -10.48 -0.02 -29.22
CA ASP A 2 -11.21 1.22 -28.98
C ASP A 2 -12.46 0.86 -28.16
N ILE A 3 -12.53 1.41 -26.95
CA ILE A 3 -13.66 1.28 -26.03
C ILE A 3 -14.55 2.48 -26.32
N ASP A 4 -15.73 2.25 -26.90
CA ASP A 4 -16.74 3.29 -27.16
C ASP A 4 -17.56 3.57 -25.89
N GLU A 5 -18.25 4.73 -25.83
CA GLU A 5 -19.04 5.18 -24.67
C GLU A 5 -20.10 4.17 -24.21
N ASP A 6 -20.63 3.34 -25.10
CA ASP A 6 -21.63 2.30 -24.80
C ASP A 6 -21.02 0.99 -24.26
N THR A 7 -19.70 0.90 -24.11
CA THR A 7 -19.02 -0.33 -23.68
C THR A 7 -19.08 -0.52 -22.17
N ILE A 8 -19.62 -1.66 -21.72
CA ILE A 8 -19.50 -2.09 -20.32
C ILE A 8 -18.07 -2.58 -20.07
N ASP A 9 -17.25 -1.74 -19.42
CA ASP A 9 -15.85 -2.05 -19.11
C ASP A 9 -15.68 -2.62 -17.69
N LEU A 10 -15.37 -3.93 -17.61
CA LEU A 10 -15.16 -4.67 -16.37
C LEU A 10 -13.68 -5.02 -16.12
N ARG A 11 -12.74 -4.34 -16.80
CA ARG A 11 -11.31 -4.66 -16.69
C ARG A 11 -10.73 -4.31 -15.32
N SER A 12 -11.12 -3.17 -14.76
CA SER A 12 -10.60 -2.61 -13.50
C SER A 12 -11.43 -1.41 -13.07
N ASP A 13 -11.47 -1.10 -11.79
CA ASP A 13 -11.99 0.18 -11.28
C ASP A 13 -11.09 1.38 -11.65
N THR A 14 -9.86 1.15 -12.08
CA THR A 14 -8.95 2.21 -12.57
C THR A 14 -9.41 2.87 -13.87
N VAL A 15 -10.44 2.35 -14.54
CA VAL A 15 -11.00 2.94 -15.78
C VAL A 15 -12.02 4.05 -15.51
N THR A 16 -12.34 4.34 -14.25
CA THR A 16 -13.25 5.44 -13.88
C THR A 16 -12.79 6.76 -14.46
N THR A 17 -13.74 7.55 -14.97
CA THR A 17 -13.50 8.91 -15.45
C THR A 17 -14.03 9.94 -14.44
N PRO A 18 -13.44 11.16 -14.38
CA PRO A 18 -13.95 12.20 -13.49
C PRO A 18 -15.38 12.60 -13.84
N SER A 19 -16.24 12.65 -12.82
CA SER A 19 -17.58 13.23 -12.91
C SER A 19 -17.53 14.73 -13.25
N GLU A 20 -18.66 15.31 -13.65
CA GLU A 20 -18.76 16.76 -13.92
C GLU A 20 -18.36 17.59 -12.68
N ALA A 21 -18.84 17.21 -11.49
CA ALA A 21 -18.48 17.88 -10.24
C ALA A 21 -16.97 17.81 -9.94
N MET A 22 -16.31 16.69 -10.24
CA MET A 22 -14.85 16.57 -10.10
C MET A 22 -14.12 17.47 -11.11
N ARG A 23 -14.63 17.60 -12.33
CA ARG A 23 -14.05 18.47 -13.36
C ARG A 23 -14.19 19.94 -13.00
N ASP A 24 -15.34 20.34 -12.47
CA ASP A 24 -15.56 21.70 -11.97
C ASP A 24 -14.63 22.01 -10.79
N ALA A 25 -14.56 21.13 -9.80
CA ALA A 25 -13.68 21.30 -8.65
C ALA A 25 -12.20 21.40 -9.05
N ALA A 26 -11.75 20.58 -10.01
CA ALA A 26 -10.37 20.62 -10.49
C ALA A 26 -10.07 21.88 -11.32
N ARG A 27 -11.02 22.36 -12.14
CA ARG A 27 -10.84 23.60 -12.92
C ARG A 27 -10.68 24.82 -12.01
N ASP A 28 -11.46 24.86 -10.93
CA ASP A 28 -11.58 26.03 -10.06
C ASP A 28 -10.74 25.91 -8.77
N ALA A 29 -9.88 24.89 -8.66
CA ALA A 29 -9.05 24.63 -7.48
C ALA A 29 -8.03 25.76 -7.21
N GLU A 30 -7.87 26.12 -5.93
CA GLU A 30 -6.78 26.98 -5.49
C GLU A 30 -5.48 26.17 -5.48
N VAL A 31 -4.48 26.62 -6.23
CA VAL A 31 -3.22 25.89 -6.44
C VAL A 31 -2.01 26.74 -6.06
N GLY A 32 -0.89 26.06 -5.82
CA GLY A 32 0.39 26.68 -5.49
C GLY A 32 1.56 25.79 -5.85
N ASP A 33 2.74 26.10 -5.31
CA ASP A 33 3.92 25.25 -5.45
C ASP A 33 4.00 24.28 -4.26
N ASP A 34 3.70 23.01 -4.51
CA ASP A 34 3.69 21.97 -3.49
C ASP A 34 5.08 21.72 -2.87
N VAL A 35 6.18 22.00 -3.59
CA VAL A 35 7.53 21.87 -3.03
C VAL A 35 7.73 22.85 -1.86
N TYR A 36 7.10 24.03 -1.94
CA TYR A 36 7.09 25.01 -0.86
C TYR A 36 5.93 24.85 0.13
N ARG A 37 5.07 23.85 -0.08
CA ARG A 37 3.81 23.63 0.67
C ARG A 37 2.81 24.78 0.53
N ASP A 38 2.88 25.51 -0.57
CA ASP A 38 2.01 26.65 -0.86
C ASP A 38 0.74 26.26 -1.64
N ASP A 39 0.55 24.97 -1.98
CA ASP A 39 -0.68 24.48 -2.62
C ASP A 39 -1.79 24.19 -1.58
N PRO A 40 -2.84 25.03 -1.48
CA PRO A 40 -3.86 24.86 -0.46
C PRO A 40 -4.72 23.61 -0.66
N THR A 41 -4.93 23.20 -1.92
CA THR A 41 -5.76 22.04 -2.26
C THR A 41 -5.06 20.74 -1.89
N VAL A 42 -3.75 20.63 -2.16
CA VAL A 42 -2.94 19.47 -1.73
C VAL A 42 -2.86 19.40 -0.21
N ASN A 43 -2.59 20.52 0.47
CA ASN A 43 -2.54 20.56 1.94
C ASN A 43 -3.86 20.10 2.58
N GLU A 44 -5.01 20.54 2.06
CA GLU A 44 -6.31 20.11 2.57
C GLU A 44 -6.61 18.64 2.25
N LEU A 45 -6.21 18.15 1.07
CA LEU A 45 -6.31 16.73 0.70
C LEU A 45 -5.54 15.85 1.69
N GLU A 46 -4.27 16.18 1.95
CA GLU A 46 -3.41 15.44 2.88
C GLU A 46 -3.96 15.47 4.30
N ARG A 47 -4.40 16.65 4.78
CA ARG A 47 -5.02 16.79 6.11
C ARG A 47 -6.26 15.90 6.26
N ARG A 48 -7.17 15.92 5.27
CA ARG A 48 -8.38 15.08 5.28
C ARG A 48 -8.03 13.59 5.20
N ALA A 49 -7.03 13.22 4.40
CA ALA A 49 -6.60 11.84 4.29
C ALA A 49 -6.04 11.33 5.63
N ALA A 50 -5.19 12.12 6.30
CA ALA A 50 -4.65 11.80 7.61
C ALA A 50 -5.77 11.65 8.66
N ASP A 51 -6.70 12.61 8.72
CA ASP A 51 -7.86 12.55 9.61
C ASP A 51 -8.72 11.29 9.36
N ALA A 52 -8.93 10.92 8.09
CA ALA A 52 -9.79 9.80 7.72
C ALA A 52 -9.24 8.44 8.19
N VAL A 53 -7.92 8.29 8.29
CA VAL A 53 -7.28 7.05 8.76
C VAL A 53 -6.68 7.17 10.16
N GLY A 54 -6.81 8.33 10.81
CA GLY A 54 -6.32 8.59 12.17
C GLY A 54 -4.80 8.65 12.29
N THR A 55 -4.10 9.14 11.27
CA THR A 55 -2.64 9.33 11.29
C THR A 55 -2.27 10.80 11.49
N GLU A 56 -1.02 11.07 11.90
CA GLU A 56 -0.55 12.43 12.18
C GLU A 56 -0.35 13.28 10.92
N ALA A 57 -0.07 12.63 9.79
CA ALA A 57 0.18 13.26 8.49
C ALA A 57 -0.18 12.30 7.34
N ALA A 58 -0.26 12.86 6.13
CA ALA A 58 -0.38 12.12 4.87
C ALA A 58 0.50 12.81 3.80
N LEU A 59 0.73 12.10 2.70
CA LEU A 59 1.47 12.59 1.54
C LEU A 59 0.70 12.25 0.27
N TYR A 60 0.39 13.25 -0.56
CA TYR A 60 -0.15 13.03 -1.89
C TYR A 60 0.96 12.51 -2.81
N VAL A 61 0.63 11.49 -3.61
CA VAL A 61 1.55 10.95 -4.62
C VAL A 61 0.82 10.66 -5.94
N PRO A 62 1.52 10.71 -7.08
CA PRO A 62 0.90 10.46 -8.39
C PRO A 62 0.37 9.04 -8.63
N SER A 63 0.81 8.04 -7.86
CA SER A 63 0.35 6.64 -8.05
C SER A 63 0.48 5.79 -6.80
N GLY A 64 -0.34 4.73 -6.71
CA GLY A 64 -0.23 3.73 -5.63
C GLY A 64 1.12 3.02 -5.60
N THR A 65 1.72 2.76 -6.78
CA THR A 65 3.10 2.24 -6.84
C THR A 65 4.09 3.22 -6.19
N MET A 66 3.98 4.53 -6.43
CA MET A 66 4.88 5.48 -5.76
C MET A 66 4.66 5.49 -4.24
N ALA A 67 3.41 5.41 -3.76
CA ALA A 67 3.11 5.31 -2.33
C ALA A 67 3.80 4.10 -1.70
N ASN A 68 3.60 2.92 -2.29
CA ASN A 68 4.21 1.68 -1.80
C ASN A 68 5.74 1.72 -1.85
N GLN A 69 6.32 2.22 -2.94
CA GLN A 69 7.77 2.30 -3.05
C GLN A 69 8.40 3.31 -2.08
N ILE A 70 7.73 4.43 -1.79
CA ILE A 70 8.14 5.35 -0.72
C ILE A 70 8.05 4.67 0.65
N ALA A 71 6.97 3.95 0.93
CA ALA A 71 6.82 3.22 2.20
C ALA A 71 7.93 2.18 2.38
N VAL A 72 8.25 1.41 1.33
CA VAL A 72 9.38 0.48 1.36
C VAL A 72 10.70 1.23 1.58
N HIS A 73 10.96 2.32 0.86
CA HIS A 73 12.20 3.08 0.99
C HIS A 73 12.39 3.72 2.36
N VAL A 74 11.33 4.23 2.99
CA VAL A 74 11.41 4.89 4.31
C VAL A 74 11.57 3.87 5.45
N HIS A 75 11.02 2.67 5.29
CA HIS A 75 11.05 1.65 6.34
C HIS A 75 12.15 0.59 6.16
N THR A 76 12.98 0.68 5.13
CA THR A 76 14.08 -0.28 4.91
C THR A 76 15.38 0.42 4.56
N GLU A 77 16.48 -0.24 4.93
CA GLU A 77 17.83 0.11 4.49
C GLU A 77 18.28 -0.81 3.35
N PRO A 78 19.17 -0.34 2.44
CA PRO A 78 19.75 -1.19 1.41
C PRO A 78 20.41 -2.44 2.03
N GLY A 79 20.00 -3.61 1.55
CA GLY A 79 20.47 -4.89 2.10
C GLY A 79 19.53 -5.53 3.12
N GLN A 80 18.45 -4.87 3.55
CA GLN A 80 17.41 -5.49 4.38
C GLN A 80 16.34 -6.24 3.56
N GLU A 81 15.55 -7.06 4.25
CA GLU A 81 14.40 -7.76 3.67
C GLU A 81 13.07 -7.02 3.88
N LEU A 82 12.28 -6.95 2.80
CA LEU A 82 10.84 -6.69 2.82
C LEU A 82 10.10 -8.02 2.89
N LEU A 83 9.35 -8.26 3.95
CA LEU A 83 8.49 -9.43 4.14
C LEU A 83 7.06 -9.10 3.66
N LEU A 84 6.48 -9.95 2.82
CA LEU A 84 5.13 -9.70 2.26
C LEU A 84 4.45 -10.98 1.75
N GLU A 85 3.15 -10.91 1.46
CA GLU A 85 2.42 -12.01 0.84
C GLU A 85 2.81 -12.19 -0.64
N ARG A 86 3.00 -13.43 -1.12
CA ARG A 86 3.54 -13.76 -2.44
C ARG A 86 2.73 -13.19 -3.61
N GLU A 87 1.44 -13.00 -3.46
CA GLU A 87 0.54 -12.48 -4.47
C GLU A 87 0.20 -11.00 -4.30
N SER A 88 0.81 -10.32 -3.33
CA SER A 88 0.59 -8.88 -3.11
C SER A 88 1.06 -8.02 -4.29
N HIS A 89 0.47 -6.83 -4.38
CA HIS A 89 0.68 -5.89 -5.47
C HIS A 89 2.15 -5.46 -5.58
N ILE A 90 2.77 -5.13 -4.44
CA ILE A 90 4.18 -4.74 -4.35
C ILE A 90 5.09 -5.79 -4.99
N TYR A 91 4.85 -7.09 -4.73
CA TYR A 91 5.64 -8.15 -5.34
C TYR A 91 5.40 -8.28 -6.84
N ARG A 92 4.13 -8.34 -7.22
CA ARG A 92 3.72 -8.84 -8.54
C ARG A 92 3.72 -7.78 -9.62
N TRP A 93 3.37 -6.55 -9.28
CA TRP A 93 2.94 -5.54 -10.24
C TRP A 93 3.76 -4.25 -10.20
N GLU A 94 4.78 -4.18 -9.34
CA GLU A 94 5.59 -2.95 -9.17
C GLU A 94 7.03 -3.08 -9.69
N LEU A 95 7.22 -3.94 -10.70
CA LEU A 95 8.46 -4.00 -11.50
C LEU A 95 9.74 -4.21 -10.66
N ALA A 96 9.65 -5.02 -9.60
CA ALA A 96 10.73 -5.23 -8.64
C ALA A 96 11.25 -3.93 -8.00
N GLY A 97 10.35 -2.96 -7.79
CA GLY A 97 10.67 -1.64 -7.25
C GLY A 97 11.47 -1.70 -5.95
N ALA A 98 11.11 -2.60 -5.02
CA ALA A 98 11.81 -2.75 -3.73
C ALA A 98 13.31 -2.99 -3.91
N ALA A 99 13.69 -3.89 -4.83
CA ALA A 99 15.08 -4.17 -5.15
C ALA A 99 15.73 -3.01 -5.93
N LYS A 100 15.02 -2.44 -6.89
CA LYS A 100 15.56 -1.42 -7.80
C LYS A 100 15.77 -0.05 -7.13
N LEU A 101 14.86 0.35 -6.26
CA LEU A 101 14.79 1.70 -5.70
C LEU A 101 15.31 1.77 -4.26
N SER A 102 15.11 0.70 -3.48
CA SER A 102 15.49 0.67 -2.06
C SER A 102 16.63 -0.29 -1.76
N GLY A 103 17.06 -1.11 -2.72
CA GLY A 103 18.05 -2.15 -2.47
C GLY A 103 17.56 -3.21 -1.48
N ALA A 104 16.25 -3.35 -1.32
CA ALA A 104 15.63 -4.31 -0.41
C ALA A 104 15.37 -5.65 -1.10
N GLN A 105 15.72 -6.74 -0.42
CA GLN A 105 15.40 -8.10 -0.87
C GLN A 105 13.96 -8.45 -0.48
N THR A 106 13.16 -8.99 -1.40
CA THR A 106 11.81 -9.45 -1.04
C THR A 106 11.85 -10.88 -0.51
N ARG A 107 11.22 -11.11 0.64
CA ARG A 107 10.91 -12.43 1.19
C ARG A 107 9.40 -12.62 1.19
N THR A 108 8.93 -13.67 0.52
CA THR A 108 7.50 -13.89 0.34
C THR A 108 6.97 -14.98 1.27
N ILE A 109 5.74 -14.77 1.76
CA ILE A 109 4.94 -15.75 2.50
C ILE A 109 3.75 -16.14 1.62
N ASP A 110 3.46 -17.43 1.48
CA ASP A 110 2.23 -17.90 0.85
C ASP A 110 1.11 -17.96 1.90
N ALA A 111 0.17 -17.01 1.87
CA ALA A 111 -0.98 -17.01 2.78
C ALA A 111 -2.18 -17.80 2.22
N GLY A 112 -2.07 -18.38 1.02
CA GLY A 112 -3.15 -19.10 0.35
C GLY A 112 -4.46 -18.29 0.32
N GLU A 113 -5.57 -18.97 0.62
CA GLU A 113 -6.91 -18.35 0.65
C GLU A 113 -7.11 -17.37 1.81
N ARG A 114 -6.22 -17.37 2.82
CA ARG A 114 -6.33 -16.42 3.94
C ARG A 114 -6.03 -14.99 3.51
N CYS A 115 -5.29 -14.79 2.42
CA CYS A 115 -4.82 -13.51 1.89
C CYS A 115 -3.87 -12.73 2.81
N VAL A 116 -3.89 -12.98 4.12
CA VAL A 116 -2.98 -12.41 5.13
C VAL A 116 -2.23 -13.55 5.82
N PRO A 117 -0.90 -13.43 6.02
CA PRO A 117 -0.12 -14.37 6.82
C PRO A 117 -0.68 -14.57 8.23
N THR A 118 -0.51 -15.76 8.81
CA THR A 118 -0.77 -15.94 10.24
C THR A 118 0.34 -15.28 11.07
N PRO A 119 0.09 -14.94 12.34
CA PRO A 119 1.13 -14.48 13.26
C PRO A 119 2.35 -15.41 13.29
N GLU A 120 2.13 -16.73 13.24
CA GLU A 120 3.19 -17.74 13.21
C GLU A 120 4.00 -17.65 11.91
N ALA A 121 3.33 -17.53 10.76
CA ALA A 121 4.01 -17.40 9.48
C ALA A 121 4.80 -16.09 9.37
N VAL A 122 4.31 -15.00 9.99
CA VAL A 122 5.08 -13.76 10.12
C VAL A 122 6.35 -14.03 10.93
N ARG A 123 6.24 -14.59 12.15
CA ARG A 123 7.40 -14.88 13.01
C ARG A 123 8.43 -15.80 12.37
N GLU A 124 7.98 -16.83 11.64
CA GLU A 124 8.86 -17.73 10.86
C GLU A 124 9.49 -17.04 9.64
N GLY A 125 8.79 -16.05 9.09
CA GLY A 125 9.24 -15.21 7.99
C GLY A 125 10.27 -14.17 8.41
N LEU A 126 10.25 -13.71 9.66
CA LEU A 126 11.21 -12.73 10.18
C LEU A 126 12.64 -13.30 10.19
N VAL A 127 13.59 -12.43 9.89
CA VAL A 127 15.01 -12.72 9.85
C VAL A 127 15.72 -11.75 10.78
N GLU A 128 16.41 -12.29 11.78
CA GLU A 128 17.35 -11.51 12.60
C GLU A 128 18.61 -11.21 11.77
N GLU A 129 19.09 -9.97 11.84
CA GLU A 129 20.30 -9.54 11.13
C GLU A 129 21.55 -10.21 11.73
N ASP A 130 22.41 -10.76 10.88
CA ASP A 130 23.71 -11.26 11.28
C ASP A 130 24.73 -11.14 10.13
N LEU A 131 25.97 -11.61 10.34
CA LEU A 131 27.05 -11.55 9.35
C LEU A 131 26.67 -12.08 7.95
N HIS A 132 25.71 -13.00 7.86
CA HIS A 132 25.25 -13.66 6.64
C HIS A 132 23.77 -13.42 6.33
N ARG A 133 23.04 -12.68 7.18
CA ARG A 133 21.58 -12.50 7.06
C ARG A 133 21.20 -11.01 7.05
N PRO A 134 20.31 -10.61 6.12
CA PRO A 134 20.00 -9.20 5.86
C PRO A 134 19.23 -8.47 6.98
N GLY A 135 18.55 -9.21 7.86
CA GLY A 135 17.55 -8.63 8.75
C GLY A 135 16.23 -8.29 8.03
N THR A 136 15.09 -8.43 8.71
CA THR A 136 13.80 -7.95 8.18
C THR A 136 13.59 -6.49 8.55
N GLY A 137 13.47 -5.62 7.55
CA GLY A 137 13.25 -4.19 7.74
C GLY A 137 11.77 -3.78 7.75
N LEU A 138 10.91 -4.47 7.02
CA LEU A 138 9.49 -4.12 6.90
C LEU A 138 8.61 -5.34 6.66
N LEU A 139 7.45 -5.42 7.32
CA LEU A 139 6.33 -6.26 6.89
C LEU A 139 5.33 -5.42 6.08
N SER A 140 4.99 -5.86 4.87
CA SER A 140 3.89 -5.27 4.10
C SER A 140 2.69 -6.23 4.02
N LEU A 141 1.51 -5.69 4.31
CA LEU A 141 0.21 -6.35 4.17
C LEU A 141 -0.61 -5.66 3.06
N GLU A 142 -1.69 -6.28 2.57
CA GLU A 142 -2.58 -5.69 1.56
C GLU A 142 -4.05 -5.88 1.96
N ASN A 143 -4.86 -4.81 1.93
CA ASN A 143 -6.30 -4.89 2.19
C ASN A 143 -7.10 -3.80 1.44
N THR A 144 -8.04 -4.14 0.55
CA THR A 144 -8.42 -5.48 0.09
C THR A 144 -7.32 -6.17 -0.71
N HIS A 145 -7.27 -7.50 -0.69
CA HIS A 145 -6.29 -8.25 -1.48
C HIS A 145 -6.75 -8.42 -2.94
N ASN A 146 -6.10 -7.71 -3.87
CA ASN A 146 -6.49 -7.58 -5.27
C ASN A 146 -6.39 -8.92 -6.03
N TYR A 147 -5.24 -9.61 -5.97
CA TYR A 147 -5.07 -10.88 -6.70
C TYR A 147 -6.02 -11.99 -6.23
N ARG A 148 -6.55 -11.86 -5.00
CA ARG A 148 -7.50 -12.79 -4.38
C ARG A 148 -8.94 -12.30 -4.55
N GLY A 149 -9.23 -11.60 -5.65
CA GLY A 149 -10.58 -11.16 -6.01
C GLY A 149 -11.10 -9.96 -5.23
N GLY A 150 -10.22 -9.09 -4.73
CA GLY A 150 -10.63 -7.93 -3.93
C GLY A 150 -11.14 -8.32 -2.54
N THR A 151 -10.60 -9.40 -1.97
CA THR A 151 -11.04 -9.92 -0.66
C THR A 151 -10.78 -8.88 0.44
N ALA A 152 -11.84 -8.44 1.12
CA ALA A 152 -11.76 -7.64 2.33
C ALA A 152 -11.37 -8.54 3.52
N ILE A 153 -10.20 -8.27 4.09
CA ILE A 153 -9.64 -9.09 5.18
C ILE A 153 -10.10 -8.52 6.53
N PRO A 154 -10.70 -9.32 7.41
CA PRO A 154 -11.11 -8.89 8.76
C PRO A 154 -9.98 -8.20 9.53
N VAL A 155 -10.34 -7.10 10.22
CA VAL A 155 -9.39 -6.21 10.92
C VAL A 155 -8.58 -6.97 11.98
N ASP A 156 -9.19 -7.92 12.68
CA ASP A 156 -8.54 -8.76 13.69
C ASP A 156 -7.41 -9.62 13.08
N ARG A 157 -7.55 -10.08 11.84
CA ARG A 157 -6.51 -10.86 11.16
C ARG A 157 -5.34 -9.99 10.69
N ILE A 158 -5.64 -8.81 10.16
CA ILE A 158 -4.62 -7.81 9.79
C ILE A 158 -3.86 -7.39 11.06
N ALA A 159 -4.58 -7.08 12.14
CA ALA A 159 -3.98 -6.69 13.42
C ALA A 159 -3.09 -7.81 13.98
N ALA A 160 -3.56 -9.05 14.01
CA ALA A 160 -2.77 -10.17 14.54
C ALA A 160 -1.46 -10.39 13.76
N ALA A 161 -1.47 -10.25 12.43
CA ALA A 161 -0.26 -10.33 11.62
C ALA A 161 0.67 -9.14 11.85
N ALA A 162 0.12 -7.93 11.95
CA ALA A 162 0.87 -6.72 12.22
C ALA A 162 1.53 -6.75 13.62
N ASP A 163 0.80 -7.19 14.64
CA ASP A 163 1.29 -7.28 16.01
C ASP A 163 2.45 -8.28 16.11
N ALA A 164 2.41 -9.39 15.37
CA ALA A 164 3.52 -10.34 15.32
C ALA A 164 4.84 -9.76 14.76
N ALA A 165 4.76 -8.77 13.86
CA ALA A 165 5.94 -8.05 13.38
C ALA A 165 6.39 -6.96 14.38
N ARG A 166 5.44 -6.22 14.94
CA ARG A 166 5.72 -5.18 15.95
C ARG A 166 6.33 -5.75 17.23
N ASP A 167 5.92 -6.93 17.66
CA ASP A 167 6.50 -7.67 18.78
C ASP A 167 8.00 -7.97 18.59
N ALA A 168 8.49 -7.91 17.35
CA ALA A 168 9.89 -8.09 16.97
C ALA A 168 10.54 -6.79 16.48
N ASP A 169 9.96 -5.63 16.82
CA ASP A 169 10.42 -4.29 16.43
C ASP A 169 10.50 -4.05 14.91
N VAL A 170 9.72 -4.81 14.11
CA VAL A 170 9.62 -4.62 12.65
C VAL A 170 8.40 -3.75 12.32
N PRO A 171 8.57 -2.62 11.59
CA PRO A 171 7.46 -1.77 11.17
C PRO A 171 6.52 -2.50 10.20
N VAL A 172 5.30 -1.98 10.08
CA VAL A 172 4.25 -2.57 9.25
C VAL A 172 3.67 -1.51 8.30
N HIS A 173 3.66 -1.82 7.01
CA HIS A 173 2.96 -1.08 5.97
C HIS A 173 1.70 -1.83 5.53
N LEU A 174 0.63 -1.10 5.24
CA LEU A 174 -0.58 -1.65 4.64
C LEU A 174 -0.78 -1.02 3.27
N ASP A 175 -0.66 -1.83 2.21
CA ASP A 175 -1.17 -1.47 0.88
C ASP A 175 -2.70 -1.42 0.97
N GLY A 176 -3.19 -0.19 1.12
CA GLY A 176 -4.59 0.16 1.25
C GLY A 176 -5.20 0.71 -0.04
N ALA A 177 -4.73 0.30 -1.23
CA ALA A 177 -5.22 0.83 -2.52
C ALA A 177 -6.75 0.81 -2.65
N ARG A 178 -7.42 -0.11 -1.95
CA ARG A 178 -8.88 -0.24 -1.88
C ARG A 178 -9.41 -0.28 -0.43
N LEU A 179 -8.72 0.38 0.49
CA LEU A 179 -9.03 0.35 1.93
C LEU A 179 -10.49 0.71 2.24
N PHE A 180 -11.04 1.72 1.56
CA PHE A 180 -12.42 2.13 1.78
C PHE A 180 -13.45 1.06 1.38
N ASN A 181 -13.14 0.18 0.42
CA ASN A 181 -13.99 -0.97 0.13
C ASN A 181 -13.97 -1.98 1.29
N ALA A 182 -12.79 -2.23 1.87
CA ALA A 182 -12.68 -3.09 3.05
C ALA A 182 -13.43 -2.51 4.26
N ALA A 183 -13.34 -1.20 4.49
CA ALA A 183 -14.00 -0.52 5.61
C ALA A 183 -15.54 -0.55 5.54
N VAL A 184 -16.12 -0.61 4.33
CA VAL A 184 -17.57 -0.74 4.14
C VAL A 184 -18.03 -2.20 4.21
N ALA A 185 -17.15 -3.15 3.86
CA ALA A 185 -17.47 -4.57 3.81
C ALA A 185 -17.42 -5.29 5.17
N LEU A 186 -16.77 -4.70 6.18
CA LEU A 186 -16.48 -5.30 7.49
C LEU A 186 -17.20 -4.56 8.62
#